data_AF-A0ABD5UUZ4-F1
#
_entry.id   AF-A0ABD5UUZ4-F1
#
_cell.length_a   1.000
_cell.length_b   1.000
_cell.length_c   1.000
_cell.angle_alpha   90.00
_cell.angle_beta   90.00
_cell.angle_gamma   90.00
#
_symmetry.space_group_name_H-M   'P 1'
#
loop_
_entity.id
_entity.type
_entity.pdbx_description
1 polymer ?
#
loop_
_entity_poly.entity_id
_entity_poly.type
_entity_poly.pdbx_seq_one_letter_code
_entity_poly.pdbx_strand_id
1 'polypeptide(L)'
;MSRNNDGWEPRTRLGRKVQDGDVTSMDQALRSGLPLKEPEIVDQLLPGLEDEVLDINMVQRMTDSGRRVKFRCVVVVGNRDGYLGYAQARDEQVGGAIQKAIEVAKLNVIEVDRGSGSWEDQPGGTNSLTRTAEGKAGSVTVEIKPAPQGLGLAAAPTVRHILELAGVQDAWTSSNGNTRTTVNLAKATFNALENAAQSRTPQHARQVHYDEVSE
;
A
#
# COMPACT_ATOMS: atom_id res chain seq x y z
N MET A 1 -5.74 26.81 11.88
CA MET A 1 -4.42 26.30 11.42
C MET A 1 -4.54 26.13 9.91
N SER A 2 -3.86 26.96 9.13
CA SER A 2 -3.89 26.87 7.67
C SER A 2 -3.12 25.63 7.25
N ARG A 3 -3.79 24.62 6.67
CA ARG A 3 -3.10 23.52 5.97
C ARG A 3 -2.27 24.14 4.84
N ASN A 4 -1.06 23.63 4.61
CA ASN A 4 -0.14 24.13 3.57
C ASN A 4 -0.88 24.11 2.23
N ASN A 5 -1.30 25.28 1.76
CA ASN A 5 -1.95 25.40 0.47
C ASN A 5 -0.83 25.53 -0.56
N ASP A 6 -0.25 24.39 -0.99
CA ASP A 6 0.82 24.32 -2.01
C ASP A 6 0.34 24.74 -3.42
N GLY A 7 -0.61 25.67 -3.50
CA GLY A 7 -1.26 26.09 -4.75
C GLY A 7 -2.19 25.02 -5.34
N TRP A 8 -2.57 24.00 -4.57
CA TRP A 8 -3.48 22.97 -5.03
C TRP A 8 -4.91 23.48 -5.12
N GLU A 9 -5.45 23.51 -6.35
CA GLU A 9 -6.84 23.81 -6.64
C GLU A 9 -7.59 22.50 -6.95
N PRO A 10 -8.40 21.97 -6.00
CA PRO A 10 -9.07 20.70 -6.18
C PRO A 10 -10.14 20.77 -7.26
N ARG A 11 -10.11 19.82 -8.19
CA ARG A 11 -11.11 19.68 -9.25
C ARG A 11 -12.16 18.65 -8.86
N THR A 12 -11.83 17.72 -7.97
CA THR A 12 -12.74 16.67 -7.52
C THR A 12 -13.64 17.11 -6.38
N ARG A 13 -14.74 16.37 -6.17
CA ARG A 13 -15.61 16.57 -4.99
C ARG A 13 -14.90 16.22 -3.69
N LEU A 14 -14.07 15.17 -3.71
CA LEU A 14 -13.31 14.74 -2.55
C LEU A 14 -12.22 15.75 -2.21
N GLY A 15 -11.49 16.25 -3.21
CA GLY A 15 -10.46 17.27 -3.03
C GLY A 15 -11.02 18.55 -2.38
N ARG A 16 -12.20 19.02 -2.82
CA ARG A 16 -12.88 20.15 -2.19
C ARG A 16 -13.21 19.89 -0.72
N LYS A 17 -13.81 18.74 -0.40
CA LYS A 17 -14.10 18.37 1.00
C LYS A 17 -12.86 18.29 1.89
N VAL A 18 -11.74 17.83 1.34
CA VAL A 18 -10.45 17.76 2.08
C VAL A 18 -9.88 19.16 2.30
N GLN A 19 -9.99 20.04 1.30
CA GLN A 19 -9.56 21.44 1.40
C GLN A 19 -10.44 22.25 2.35
N ASP A 20 -11.76 22.04 2.30
CA ASP A 20 -12.75 22.67 3.18
C ASP A 20 -12.62 22.19 4.65
N GLY A 21 -11.89 21.09 4.87
CA GLY A 21 -11.62 20.52 6.19
C GLY A 21 -12.70 19.56 6.69
N ASP A 22 -13.71 19.24 5.88
CA ASP A 22 -14.77 18.28 6.19
C ASP A 22 -14.23 16.85 6.36
N VAL A 23 -13.16 16.52 5.63
CA VAL A 23 -12.45 15.24 5.73
C VAL A 23 -11.07 15.50 6.31
N THR A 24 -10.85 15.02 7.53
CA THR A 24 -9.59 15.26 8.26
C THR A 24 -8.65 14.07 8.25
N SER A 25 -9.17 12.86 8.05
CA SER A 25 -8.41 11.60 8.06
C SER A 25 -8.59 10.82 6.76
N MET A 26 -7.57 10.04 6.39
CA MET A 26 -7.58 9.16 5.22
C MET A 26 -8.65 8.06 5.33
N ASP A 27 -8.90 7.54 6.53
CA ASP A 27 -9.98 6.56 6.76
C ASP A 27 -11.36 7.13 6.38
N GLN A 28 -11.63 8.38 6.75
CA GLN A 28 -12.87 9.07 6.35
C GLN A 28 -12.96 9.24 4.83
N ALA A 29 -11.83 9.54 4.18
CA ALA A 29 -11.77 9.66 2.72
C ALA A 29 -12.10 8.32 2.03
N LEU A 30 -11.51 7.21 2.50
CA LEU A 30 -11.76 5.87 1.97
C LEU A 30 -13.21 5.41 2.20
N ARG A 31 -13.74 5.64 3.41
CA ARG A 31 -15.14 5.32 3.76
C ARG A 31 -16.19 6.13 3.02
N SER A 32 -15.82 7.33 2.56
CA SER A 32 -16.73 8.17 1.76
C SER A 32 -17.14 7.53 0.44
N GLY A 33 -16.41 6.51 -0.03
CA GLY A 33 -16.65 5.82 -1.29
C GLY A 33 -16.40 6.68 -2.54
N LEU A 34 -15.86 7.89 -2.36
CA LEU A 34 -15.47 8.76 -3.47
C LEU A 34 -14.11 8.30 -4.03
N PRO A 35 -13.95 8.29 -5.36
CA PRO A 35 -12.70 7.84 -5.96
C PRO A 35 -11.57 8.84 -5.70
N LEU A 36 -10.42 8.32 -5.27
CA LEU A 36 -9.16 9.07 -5.20
C LEU A 36 -8.62 9.28 -6.62
N LYS A 37 -8.53 10.53 -7.07
CA LYS A 37 -8.06 10.90 -8.41
C LYS A 37 -6.99 11.99 -8.42
N GLU A 38 -6.72 12.59 -7.27
CA GLU A 38 -5.76 13.67 -7.08
C GLU A 38 -4.76 13.18 -6.04
N PRO A 39 -3.47 13.01 -6.38
CA PRO A 39 -2.45 12.55 -5.44
C PRO A 39 -2.24 13.53 -4.27
N GLU A 40 -2.53 14.81 -4.49
CA GLU A 40 -2.40 15.87 -3.49
C GLU A 40 -3.34 15.67 -2.30
N ILE A 41 -4.47 14.95 -2.50
CA ILE A 41 -5.36 14.56 -1.39
C ILE A 41 -4.59 13.73 -0.37
N VAL A 42 -3.77 12.79 -0.83
CA VAL A 42 -3.00 11.90 0.04
C VAL A 42 -1.86 12.66 0.70
N ASP A 43 -1.21 13.58 -0.02
CA ASP A 43 -0.14 14.41 0.53
C ASP A 43 -0.63 15.32 1.67
N GLN A 44 -1.86 15.81 1.58
CA GLN A 44 -2.48 16.63 2.63
C GLN A 44 -2.96 15.79 3.82
N LEU A 45 -3.51 14.60 3.58
CA LEU A 45 -4.08 13.75 4.63
C LEU A 45 -3.02 12.94 5.38
N LEU A 46 -1.92 12.59 4.72
CA LEU A 46 -0.84 11.77 5.26
C LEU A 46 0.51 12.46 5.04
N PRO A 47 0.88 13.46 5.87
CA PRO A 47 2.22 14.03 5.82
C PRO A 47 3.24 13.00 6.33
N GLY A 48 4.22 12.66 5.49
CA GLY A 48 5.28 11.70 5.84
C GLY A 48 5.18 10.32 5.16
N LEU A 49 4.55 10.22 3.99
CA LEU A 49 4.69 9.02 3.17
C LEU A 49 6.15 8.83 2.75
N GLU A 50 6.65 7.61 2.95
CA GLU A 50 7.90 7.13 2.37
C GLU A 50 7.59 6.38 1.07
N ASP A 51 8.48 6.51 0.09
CA ASP A 51 8.43 5.76 -1.16
C ASP A 51 9.65 4.83 -1.29
N GLU A 52 9.42 3.63 -1.80
CA GLU A 52 10.46 2.66 -2.09
C GLU A 52 10.32 2.08 -3.50
N VAL A 53 11.43 2.10 -4.24
CA VAL A 53 11.50 1.55 -5.58
C VAL A 53 11.93 0.07 -5.51
N LEU A 54 11.01 -0.84 -5.82
CA LEU A 54 11.27 -2.28 -5.74
C LEU A 54 12.04 -2.83 -6.95
N ASP A 55 11.75 -2.30 -8.15
CA ASP A 55 12.29 -2.85 -9.39
C ASP A 55 12.30 -1.78 -10.50
N ILE A 56 13.41 -1.70 -11.22
CA ILE A 56 13.58 -0.88 -12.41
C ILE A 56 14.04 -1.79 -13.55
N ASN A 57 13.22 -1.88 -14.60
CA ASN A 57 13.48 -2.76 -15.73
C ASN A 57 13.30 -2.03 -17.06
N MET A 58 14.28 -2.19 -17.95
CA MET A 58 14.19 -1.68 -19.32
C MET A 58 13.29 -2.59 -20.17
N VAL A 59 12.24 -2.02 -20.75
CA VAL A 59 11.34 -2.70 -21.68
C VAL A 59 11.44 -2.07 -23.06
N GLN A 60 11.42 -2.89 -24.11
CA GLN A 60 11.59 -2.43 -25.48
C GLN A 60 10.47 -2.91 -26.39
N ARG A 61 10.01 -2.05 -27.29
CA ARG A 61 9.09 -2.38 -28.39
C ARG A 61 9.84 -2.22 -29.72
N MET A 62 9.81 -3.26 -30.55
CA MET A 62 10.36 -3.18 -31.91
C MET A 62 9.41 -2.39 -32.83
N THR A 63 10.01 -1.60 -33.70
CA THR A 63 9.39 -0.77 -34.73
C THR A 63 10.18 -0.93 -36.03
N ASP A 64 9.59 -0.54 -37.16
CA ASP A 64 10.26 -0.65 -38.46
C ASP A 64 11.56 0.17 -38.53
N SER A 65 11.65 1.25 -37.73
CA SER A 65 12.84 2.10 -37.61
C SER A 65 13.77 1.74 -36.44
N GLY A 66 13.64 0.54 -35.85
CA GLY A 66 14.51 0.07 -34.76
C GLY A 66 13.76 -0.22 -33.46
N ARG A 67 14.36 0.03 -32.29
CA ARG A 67 13.76 -0.25 -30.98
C ARG A 67 13.39 1.03 -30.24
N ARG A 68 12.16 1.11 -29.74
CA ARG A 68 11.75 2.13 -28.78
C ARG A 68 11.86 1.56 -27.37
N VAL A 69 12.67 2.19 -26.54
CA VAL A 69 12.96 1.76 -25.17
C VAL A 69 12.17 2.61 -24.19
N LYS A 70 11.66 1.98 -23.13
CA LYS A 70 11.06 2.62 -21.96
C LYS A 70 11.53 1.93 -20.70
N PHE A 71 11.52 2.63 -19.59
CA PHE A 71 11.81 2.06 -18.27
C PHE A 71 10.49 1.81 -17.54
N ARG A 72 10.31 0.57 -17.06
CA ARG A 72 9.24 0.20 -16.14
C ARG A 72 9.79 0.30 -14.73
N CYS A 73 9.07 1.01 -13.88
CA CYS A 73 9.35 1.09 -12.45
C CYS A 73 8.18 0.51 -11.68
N VAL A 74 8.48 -0.21 -10.60
CA VAL A 74 7.52 -0.66 -9.60
C VAL A 74 7.87 0.03 -8.30
N VAL A 75 6.89 0.74 -7.74
CA VAL A 75 7.06 1.56 -6.55
C VAL A 75 5.97 1.23 -5.55
N VAL A 76 6.34 1.29 -4.29
CA VAL A 76 5.45 1.16 -3.15
C VAL A 76 5.58 2.43 -2.33
N VAL A 77 4.46 2.91 -1.81
CA VAL A 77 4.40 4.08 -0.93
C VAL A 77 3.71 3.68 0.36
N GLY A 78 4.15 4.17 1.50
CA GLY A 78 3.52 3.84 2.78
C GLY A 78 3.99 4.73 3.92
N ASN A 79 3.22 4.77 4.99
CA ASN A 79 3.50 5.60 6.16
C ASN A 79 3.93 4.78 7.39
N ARG A 80 4.22 3.47 7.22
CA ARG A 80 4.51 2.50 8.30
C ARG A 80 3.42 2.42 9.37
N ASP A 81 2.25 2.96 9.09
CA ASP A 81 1.14 3.09 10.02
C ASP A 81 -0.16 2.62 9.38
N GLY A 82 -0.10 1.49 8.68
CA GLY A 82 -1.26 0.82 8.11
C GLY A 82 -1.74 1.36 6.78
N TYR A 83 -1.09 2.36 6.17
CA TYR A 83 -1.41 2.79 4.81
C TYR A 83 -0.33 2.38 3.84
N LEU A 84 -0.76 1.78 2.73
CA LEU A 84 0.12 1.25 1.70
C LEU A 84 -0.46 1.55 0.32
N GLY A 85 0.34 2.00 -0.62
CA GLY A 85 0.00 2.15 -2.03
C GLY A 85 0.99 1.40 -2.91
N TYR A 86 0.50 0.82 -3.99
CA TYR A 86 1.32 0.12 -4.98
C TYR A 86 1.04 0.66 -6.38
N ALA A 87 2.08 0.84 -7.17
CA ALA A 87 1.91 1.12 -8.58
C ALA A 87 3.06 0.60 -9.45
N GLN A 88 2.72 0.47 -10.73
CA GLN A 88 3.68 0.30 -11.81
C GLN A 88 3.49 1.43 -12.82
N ALA A 89 4.59 2.05 -13.24
CA ALA A 89 4.56 3.04 -14.30
C ALA A 89 5.66 2.78 -15.33
N ARG A 90 5.53 3.43 -16.48
CA ARG A 90 6.50 3.35 -17.57
C ARG A 90 6.70 4.72 -18.19
N ASP A 91 7.96 5.08 -18.41
CA ASP A 91 8.33 6.32 -19.07
C ASP A 91 9.62 6.14 -19.90
N GLU A 92 10.00 7.14 -20.69
CA GLU A 92 11.22 7.17 -21.50
C GLU A 92 12.47 7.38 -20.65
N GLN A 93 12.34 8.13 -19.55
CA GLN A 93 13.39 8.36 -18.57
C GLN A 93 13.09 7.66 -17.25
N VAL A 94 14.13 7.23 -16.53
CA VAL A 94 14.00 6.55 -15.24
C VAL A 94 13.36 7.46 -14.19
N GLY A 95 13.83 8.71 -14.06
CA GLY A 95 13.29 9.67 -13.10
C GLY A 95 11.79 9.95 -13.31
N GLY A 96 11.39 10.19 -14.56
CA GLY A 96 9.97 10.38 -14.90
C GLY A 96 9.12 9.14 -14.62
N ALA A 97 9.66 7.93 -14.85
CA ALA A 97 8.95 6.70 -14.54
C ALA A 97 8.75 6.49 -13.03
N ILE A 98 9.70 6.90 -12.19
CA ILE A 98 9.60 6.83 -10.73
C ILE A 98 8.55 7.82 -10.22
N GLN A 99 8.65 9.10 -10.60
CA GLN A 99 7.68 10.13 -10.17
C GLN A 99 6.25 9.75 -10.54
N LYS A 100 6.04 9.30 -11.78
CA LYS A 100 4.75 8.81 -12.24
C LYS A 100 4.25 7.59 -11.48
N ALA A 101 5.15 6.69 -11.08
CA ALA A 101 4.78 5.55 -10.25
C ALA A 101 4.35 6.00 -8.85
N ILE A 102 5.06 6.95 -8.23
CA ILE A 102 4.72 7.50 -6.92
C ILE A 102 3.33 8.16 -6.96
N GLU A 103 3.06 8.99 -7.95
CA GLU A 103 1.74 9.64 -8.12
C GLU A 103 0.61 8.61 -8.23
N VAL A 104 0.80 7.56 -9.05
CA VAL A 104 -0.20 6.50 -9.22
C VAL A 104 -0.31 5.64 -7.96
N ALA A 105 0.77 5.42 -7.21
CA ALA A 105 0.75 4.65 -5.97
C ALA A 105 -0.05 5.36 -4.89
N LYS A 106 0.08 6.69 -4.77
CA LYS A 106 -0.75 7.53 -3.88
C LYS A 106 -2.24 7.38 -4.19
N LEU A 107 -2.62 7.27 -5.46
CA LEU A 107 -4.03 7.06 -5.84
C LEU A 107 -4.58 5.68 -5.44
N ASN A 108 -3.71 4.67 -5.34
CA ASN A 108 -4.07 3.29 -5.01
C ASN A 108 -3.76 2.94 -3.55
N VAL A 109 -3.88 3.89 -2.62
CA VAL A 109 -3.65 3.63 -1.20
C VAL A 109 -4.78 2.78 -0.63
N ILE A 110 -4.38 1.74 0.11
CA ILE A 110 -5.24 0.86 0.89
C ILE A 110 -4.91 1.00 2.37
N GLU A 111 -5.91 0.75 3.21
CA GLU A 111 -5.74 0.52 4.64
C GLU A 111 -5.42 -0.96 4.87
N VAL A 112 -4.41 -1.24 5.68
CA VAL A 112 -3.95 -2.58 6.04
C VAL A 112 -4.51 -2.95 7.41
N ASP A 113 -5.21 -4.08 7.47
CA ASP A 113 -5.81 -4.62 8.70
C ASP A 113 -4.72 -5.20 9.63
N ARG A 114 -4.11 -4.33 10.42
CA ARG A 114 -3.10 -4.67 11.43
C ARG A 114 -3.77 -5.11 12.73
N GLY A 115 -3.08 -5.96 13.50
CA GLY A 115 -3.57 -6.45 14.78
C GLY A 115 -2.76 -7.65 15.29
N SER A 116 -3.21 -8.23 16.39
CA SER A 116 -2.61 -9.40 17.02
C SER A 116 -3.40 -10.65 16.64
N GLY A 117 -3.22 -11.12 15.40
CA GLY A 117 -3.93 -12.29 14.86
C GLY A 117 -3.27 -13.64 15.18
N SER A 118 -2.10 -13.65 15.82
CA SER A 118 -1.43 -14.89 16.20
C SER A 118 -2.18 -15.55 17.36
N TRP A 119 -2.27 -16.88 17.33
CA TRP A 119 -2.87 -17.65 18.42
C TRP A 119 -2.07 -17.58 19.73
N GLU A 120 -0.79 -17.21 19.65
CA GLU A 120 0.14 -17.08 20.79
C GLU A 120 0.19 -15.67 21.36
N ASP A 121 -0.39 -14.68 20.67
CA ASP A 121 -0.30 -13.29 21.08
C ASP A 121 -1.30 -12.91 22.15
N GLN A 122 -0.92 -11.91 22.96
CA GLN A 122 -1.85 -11.23 23.83
C GLN A 122 -2.75 -10.27 23.02
N PRO A 123 -4.03 -10.11 23.40
CA PRO A 123 -4.91 -9.13 22.79
C PRO A 123 -4.34 -7.70 22.91
N GLY A 124 -4.49 -6.88 21.86
CA GLY A 124 -4.21 -5.44 21.88
C GLY A 124 -2.93 -4.99 21.16
N GLY A 125 -2.15 -5.91 20.59
CA GLY A 125 -0.99 -5.55 19.76
C GLY A 125 -1.36 -5.22 18.32
N THR A 126 -0.72 -4.23 17.70
CA THR A 126 -0.85 -3.90 16.25
C THR A 126 0.36 -4.38 15.43
N ASN A 127 1.13 -5.32 15.98
CA ASN A 127 2.44 -5.71 15.45
C ASN A 127 2.35 -6.60 14.20
N SER A 128 1.25 -7.35 14.04
CA SER A 128 1.06 -8.31 12.95
C SER A 128 -0.22 -8.01 12.14
N LEU A 129 -0.67 -8.98 11.35
CA LEU A 129 -1.97 -8.95 10.68
C LEU A 129 -3.05 -9.54 11.60
N THR A 130 -4.29 -9.09 11.44
CA THR A 130 -5.45 -9.65 12.17
C THR A 130 -5.73 -11.11 11.80
N ARG A 131 -5.40 -11.52 10.57
CA ARG A 131 -5.68 -12.86 10.04
C ARG A 131 -4.78 -13.19 8.86
N THR A 132 -4.82 -14.45 8.46
CA THR A 132 -4.14 -14.91 7.26
C THR A 132 -4.70 -14.23 6.01
N ALA A 133 -3.80 -13.71 5.20
CA ALA A 133 -4.08 -13.01 3.95
C ALA A 133 -3.50 -13.81 2.78
N GLU A 134 -4.31 -14.06 1.75
CA GLU A 134 -3.85 -14.70 0.52
C GLU A 134 -4.10 -13.78 -0.67
N GLY A 135 -3.11 -13.66 -1.55
CA GLY A 135 -3.18 -12.86 -2.76
C GLY A 135 -2.49 -13.54 -3.92
N LYS A 136 -3.01 -13.32 -5.12
CA LYS A 136 -2.51 -13.91 -6.36
C LYS A 136 -2.27 -12.85 -7.43
N ALA A 137 -1.17 -12.99 -8.16
CA ALA A 137 -0.90 -12.24 -9.38
C ALA A 137 -0.16 -13.12 -10.40
N GLY A 138 -0.81 -13.38 -11.53
CA GLY A 138 -0.30 -14.30 -12.55
C GLY A 138 -0.14 -15.72 -12.00
N SER A 139 1.07 -16.26 -12.06
CA SER A 139 1.42 -17.58 -11.51
C SER A 139 1.88 -17.54 -10.04
N VAL A 140 2.05 -16.35 -9.46
CA VAL A 140 2.54 -16.19 -8.08
C VAL A 140 1.37 -16.06 -7.12
N THR A 141 1.41 -16.86 -6.05
CA THR A 141 0.52 -16.76 -4.91
C THR A 141 1.35 -16.45 -3.67
N VAL A 142 0.93 -15.46 -2.89
CA VAL A 142 1.55 -15.07 -1.62
C VAL A 142 0.52 -15.25 -0.51
N GLU A 143 0.91 -15.98 0.52
CA GLU A 143 0.18 -16.14 1.77
C GLU A 143 0.97 -15.46 2.88
N ILE A 144 0.31 -14.58 3.63
CA ILE A 144 0.87 -13.89 4.80
C ILE A 144 0.08 -14.37 6.01
N LYS A 145 0.77 -14.98 6.98
CA LYS A 145 0.18 -15.44 8.24
C LYS A 145 0.62 -14.53 9.38
N PRO A 146 -0.28 -14.25 10.34
CA PRO A 146 0.11 -13.57 11.57
C PRO A 146 1.21 -14.32 12.30
N ALA A 147 2.08 -13.58 12.97
CA ALA A 147 3.20 -14.12 13.74
C ALA A 147 3.21 -13.52 15.14
N PRO A 148 3.73 -14.27 16.14
CA PRO A 148 3.87 -13.74 17.49
C PRO A 148 4.88 -12.59 17.55
N GLN A 149 4.74 -11.75 18.58
CA GLN A 149 5.62 -10.59 18.77
C GLN A 149 7.11 -10.99 18.88
N GLY A 150 7.97 -10.30 18.11
CA GLY A 150 9.42 -10.42 18.19
C GLY A 150 10.06 -11.42 17.24
N LEU A 151 9.28 -12.02 16.32
CA LEU A 151 9.79 -12.86 15.24
C LEU A 151 10.52 -12.03 14.17
N GLY A 152 10.00 -10.83 13.89
CA GLY A 152 10.33 -10.02 12.73
C GLY A 152 9.65 -10.51 11.44
N LEU A 153 9.99 -9.85 10.34
CA LEU A 153 9.47 -10.17 9.01
C LEU A 153 10.23 -11.32 8.36
N ALA A 154 9.65 -12.53 8.45
CA ALA A 154 10.15 -13.73 7.77
C ALA A 154 9.68 -13.74 6.30
N ALA A 155 10.29 -12.89 5.47
CA ALA A 155 9.88 -12.69 4.08
C ALA A 155 11.03 -12.47 3.10
N ALA A 156 10.75 -12.71 1.81
CA ALA A 156 11.64 -12.33 0.71
C ALA A 156 11.83 -10.79 0.70
N PRO A 157 12.99 -10.26 0.24
CA PRO A 157 13.29 -8.83 0.34
C PRO A 157 12.17 -7.91 -0.18
N THR A 158 11.64 -8.18 -1.38
CA THR A 158 10.53 -7.40 -1.96
C THR A 158 9.27 -7.41 -1.08
N VAL A 159 8.92 -8.55 -0.50
CA VAL A 159 7.74 -8.69 0.37
C VAL A 159 7.98 -8.01 1.70
N ARG A 160 9.21 -8.12 2.23
CA ARG A 160 9.65 -7.46 3.45
C ARG A 160 9.50 -5.94 3.34
N HIS A 161 10.03 -5.32 2.29
CA HIS A 161 9.91 -3.88 2.05
C HIS A 161 8.44 -3.42 2.02
N ILE A 162 7.56 -4.19 1.37
CA ILE A 162 6.12 -3.90 1.35
C ILE A 162 5.50 -3.97 2.76
N LEU A 163 5.85 -5.00 3.54
CA LEU A 163 5.31 -5.19 4.89
C LEU A 163 5.86 -4.15 5.88
N GLU A 164 7.12 -3.75 5.77
CA GLU A 164 7.72 -2.67 6.56
C GLU A 164 7.00 -1.34 6.30
N LEU A 165 6.77 -0.98 5.02
CA LEU A 165 6.03 0.23 4.65
C LEU A 165 4.55 0.19 5.06
N ALA A 166 3.95 -1.00 5.12
CA ALA A 166 2.61 -1.19 5.65
C ALA A 166 2.54 -1.05 7.19
N GLY A 167 3.68 -1.07 7.88
CA GLY A 167 3.73 -1.01 9.34
C GLY A 167 3.51 -2.34 10.03
N VAL A 168 3.73 -3.46 9.33
CA VAL A 168 3.71 -4.81 9.90
C VAL A 168 5.12 -5.14 10.39
N GLN A 169 5.24 -5.52 11.67
CA GLN A 169 6.53 -5.84 12.29
C GLN A 169 6.83 -7.34 12.25
N ASP A 170 5.80 -8.16 12.48
CA ASP A 170 5.92 -9.61 12.59
C ASP A 170 4.98 -10.29 11.60
N ALA A 171 5.52 -11.12 10.71
CA ALA A 171 4.72 -11.91 9.78
C ALA A 171 5.47 -13.13 9.24
N TRP A 172 4.74 -14.23 9.10
CA TRP A 172 5.18 -15.38 8.32
C TRP A 172 4.72 -15.22 6.88
N THR A 173 5.60 -15.44 5.92
CA THR A 173 5.22 -15.41 4.50
C THR A 173 5.54 -16.72 3.81
N SER A 174 4.65 -17.12 2.92
CA SER A 174 4.83 -18.26 2.03
C SER A 174 4.51 -17.80 0.61
N SER A 175 5.42 -18.03 -0.32
CA SER A 175 5.24 -17.64 -1.71
C SER A 175 5.39 -18.86 -2.61
N ASN A 176 4.39 -19.11 -3.45
CA ASN A 176 4.35 -20.22 -4.40
C ASN A 176 4.31 -19.70 -5.85
N GLY A 177 4.91 -20.45 -6.78
CA GLY A 177 4.97 -20.10 -8.20
C GLY A 177 6.29 -19.44 -8.62
N ASN A 178 6.27 -18.63 -9.69
CA ASN A 178 7.48 -17.99 -10.22
C ASN A 178 7.81 -16.67 -9.50
N THR A 179 8.34 -16.79 -8.29
CA THR A 179 8.68 -15.69 -7.38
C THR A 179 9.81 -14.78 -7.88
N ARG A 180 10.56 -15.20 -8.91
CA ARG A 180 11.61 -14.36 -9.53
C ARG A 180 11.06 -13.11 -10.21
N THR A 181 9.77 -13.09 -10.55
CA THR A 181 9.14 -11.92 -11.16
C THR A 181 8.71 -10.94 -10.08
N THR A 182 9.55 -9.95 -9.76
CA THR A 182 9.31 -8.95 -8.71
C THR A 182 7.97 -8.24 -8.87
N VAL A 183 7.58 -7.91 -10.11
CA VAL A 183 6.29 -7.25 -10.40
C VAL A 183 5.10 -8.07 -9.91
N ASN A 184 5.11 -9.38 -10.18
CA ASN A 184 4.01 -10.26 -9.80
C ASN A 184 4.06 -10.56 -8.30
N LEU A 185 5.24 -10.72 -7.72
CA LEU A 185 5.41 -10.94 -6.29
C LEU A 185 4.89 -9.74 -5.48
N ALA A 186 5.30 -8.53 -5.86
CA ALA A 186 4.84 -7.29 -5.22
C ALA A 186 3.33 -7.11 -5.38
N LYS A 187 2.78 -7.33 -6.58
CA LYS A 187 1.35 -7.23 -6.83
C LYS A 187 0.55 -8.29 -6.07
N ALA A 188 1.04 -9.53 -5.98
CA ALA A 188 0.39 -10.59 -5.21
C ALA A 188 0.35 -10.25 -3.72
N THR A 189 1.44 -9.65 -3.19
CA THR A 189 1.52 -9.18 -1.80
C THR A 189 0.52 -8.06 -1.54
N PHE A 190 0.47 -7.05 -2.42
CA PHE A 190 -0.50 -5.97 -2.32
C PHE A 190 -1.94 -6.48 -2.36
N ASN A 191 -2.25 -7.38 -3.30
CA ASN A 191 -3.57 -8.02 -3.39
C ASN A 191 -3.91 -8.84 -2.13
N ALA A 192 -2.92 -9.47 -1.49
CA ALA A 192 -3.16 -10.20 -0.24
C ALA A 192 -3.62 -9.25 0.87
N LEU A 193 -2.93 -8.12 1.03
CA LEU A 193 -3.27 -7.09 2.01
C LEU A 193 -4.61 -6.42 1.69
N GLU A 194 -4.91 -6.15 0.41
CA GLU A 194 -6.22 -5.63 -0.02
C GLU A 194 -7.35 -6.62 0.30
N ASN A 195 -7.16 -7.91 0.00
CA ASN A 195 -8.12 -8.95 0.36
C ASN A 195 -8.30 -9.01 1.88
N ALA A 196 -7.22 -8.86 2.66
CA ALA A 196 -7.29 -8.79 4.10
C ALA A 196 -8.16 -7.60 4.54
N ALA A 197 -7.96 -6.39 4.01
CA ALA A 197 -8.79 -5.24 4.35
C ALA A 197 -10.29 -5.47 4.05
N GLN A 198 -10.59 -6.15 2.93
CA GLN A 198 -11.96 -6.35 2.47
C GLN A 198 -12.72 -7.49 3.16
N SER A 199 -12.06 -8.54 3.65
CA SER A 199 -12.83 -9.63 4.28
C SER A 199 -13.55 -9.14 5.53
N ARG A 200 -14.72 -9.74 5.78
CA ARG A 200 -15.63 -9.34 6.86
C ARG A 200 -15.01 -9.62 8.23
N THR A 201 -14.37 -8.63 8.83
CA THR A 201 -14.16 -8.58 10.27
C THR A 201 -15.52 -8.31 10.94
N PRO A 202 -15.92 -9.04 12.00
CA PRO A 202 -17.12 -8.72 12.78
C PRO A 202 -17.06 -7.25 13.24
N GLN A 203 -18.16 -6.50 13.07
CA GLN A 203 -18.18 -5.05 13.38
C GLN A 203 -17.68 -4.73 14.79
N HIS A 204 -17.95 -5.62 15.76
CA HIS A 204 -17.47 -5.49 17.14
C HIS A 204 -15.94 -5.45 17.23
N ALA A 205 -15.23 -6.34 16.52
CA ALA A 205 -13.76 -6.38 16.54
C ALA A 205 -13.11 -5.16 15.86
N ARG A 206 -13.80 -4.53 14.90
CA ARG A 206 -13.36 -3.23 14.35
C ARG A 206 -13.54 -2.11 15.37
N GLN A 207 -14.62 -2.12 16.16
CA GLN A 207 -14.95 -1.06 17.11
C GLN A 207 -13.94 -0.94 18.25
N VAL A 208 -13.51 -2.08 18.83
CA VAL A 208 -12.47 -2.10 19.88
C VAL A 208 -11.16 -1.47 19.38
N HIS A 209 -10.80 -1.73 18.12
CA HIS A 209 -9.57 -1.24 17.50
C HIS A 209 -9.58 0.29 17.23
N TYR A 210 -10.75 0.92 17.11
CA TYR A 210 -10.83 2.40 16.94
C TYR A 210 -10.88 3.13 18.29
N ASP A 211 -11.46 2.52 19.32
CA ASP A 211 -11.51 3.10 20.67
C ASP A 211 -10.10 3.12 21.30
N GLU A 212 -9.29 2.07 21.11
CA GLU A 212 -7.92 1.98 21.63
C GLU A 212 -6.90 2.92 20.94
N VAL A 213 -7.17 3.37 19.71
CA VAL A 213 -6.30 4.31 18.96
C VAL A 213 -6.69 5.77 19.23
N SER A 214 -7.85 6.01 19.84
CA SER A 214 -8.38 7.34 20.15
C SER A 214 -8.14 7.79 21.60
N GLU A 215 -7.63 6.90 22.46
CA GLU A 215 -7.08 7.20 23.80
C GLU A 215 -5.55 7.39 23.75
#